data_AF-A0A820X212-F1
#
_entry.id   AF-A0A820X212-F1
#
_cell.length_a   1.000
_cell.length_b   1.000
_cell.length_c   1.000
_cell.angle_alpha   90.00
_cell.angle_beta   90.00
_cell.angle_gamma   90.00
#
_symmetry.space_group_name_H-M   'P 1'
#
loop_
_entity.id
_entity.type
_entity.pdbx_description
1 polymer ?
#
loop_
_entity_poly.entity_id
_entity_poly.type
_entity_poly.pdbx_seq_one_letter_code
_entity_poly.pdbx_strand_id
1 'polypeptide(L)'
;MLKTSVALWTDALLAYAYAYDKLIVSQLRLGVELIRPNISSTVFRGWPLVIELYSKFNQVSFGGITGKVQFTSNGERTGFQLDVVHLSETRLIKVGTWTREQGANFTLTPS
;
A
#
# COMPACT_ATOMS: atom_id res chain seq x y z
N MET A 1 6.76 20.00 1.89
CA MET A 1 5.90 18.90 1.41
C MET A 1 6.78 17.68 1.17
N LEU A 2 6.43 16.51 1.71
CA LEU A 2 7.16 15.27 1.39
C LEU A 2 7.00 14.97 -0.10
N LYS A 3 8.06 14.48 -0.75
CA LYS A 3 7.95 13.93 -2.11
C LYS A 3 6.99 12.73 -2.06
N THR A 4 6.11 12.60 -3.05
CA THR A 4 5.13 11.50 -3.14
C THR A 4 5.80 10.13 -3.01
N SER A 5 6.98 9.95 -3.63
CA SER A 5 7.74 8.70 -3.54
C SER A 5 8.16 8.36 -2.12
N VAL A 6 8.56 9.35 -1.32
CA VAL A 6 8.97 9.11 0.07
C VAL A 6 7.77 8.70 0.92
N ALA A 7 6.64 9.39 0.76
CA ALA A 7 5.40 9.02 1.44
C ALA A 7 4.95 7.60 1.07
N LEU A 8 5.03 7.23 -0.21
CA LEU A 8 4.73 5.87 -0.68
C LEU A 8 5.69 4.83 -0.12
N TRP A 9 6.99 5.12 -0.05
CA TRP A 9 7.99 4.22 0.55
C TRP A 9 7.72 3.98 2.03
N THR A 10 7.37 5.04 2.78
CA THR A 10 7.00 4.92 4.19
C THR A 10 5.77 4.04 4.37
N ASP A 11 4.72 4.27 3.58
CA ASP A 11 3.50 3.45 3.62
C ASP A 11 3.78 1.99 3.20
N ALA A 12 4.65 1.76 2.22
CA ALA A 12 5.05 0.42 1.80
C ALA A 12 5.82 -0.34 2.89
N LEU A 13 6.74 0.33 3.58
CA LEU A 13 7.45 -0.25 4.71
C LEU A 13 6.49 -0.64 5.84
N LEU A 14 5.53 0.24 6.15
CA LEU A 14 4.52 -0.03 7.17
C LEU A 14 3.60 -1.18 6.77
N ALA A 15 3.18 -1.24 5.50
CA ALA A 15 2.40 -2.37 4.98
C ALA A 15 3.15 -3.70 5.09
N TYR A 16 4.44 -3.72 4.75
CA TYR A 16 5.29 -4.89 4.92
C TYR A 16 5.39 -5.31 6.38
N ALA A 17 5.65 -4.38 7.29
CA ALA A 17 5.73 -4.65 8.72
C ALA A 17 4.42 -5.25 9.27
N TYR A 18 3.27 -4.69 8.90
CA TYR A 18 1.95 -5.24 9.27
C TYR A 18 1.72 -6.66 8.75
N ALA A 19 2.01 -6.91 7.48
CA ALA A 19 1.84 -8.23 6.89
C ALA A 19 2.78 -9.26 7.53
N TYR A 20 4.03 -8.86 7.78
CA TYR A 20 5.05 -9.71 8.39
C TYR A 20 4.73 -10.02 9.85
N ASP A 21 4.29 -9.04 10.66
CA ASP A 21 3.84 -9.26 12.03
C ASP A 21 2.70 -10.29 12.10
N LYS A 22 1.68 -10.14 11.24
CA LYS A 22 0.59 -11.12 11.12
C LYS A 22 1.07 -12.52 10.72
N LEU A 23 2.12 -12.62 9.91
CA LEU A 23 2.74 -13.90 9.55
C LEU A 23 3.46 -14.50 10.75
N ILE A 24 4.27 -13.73 11.48
CA ILE A 24 4.98 -14.21 12.68
C ILE A 24 3.96 -14.77 13.68
N VAL A 25 2.90 -14.00 13.97
CA VAL A 25 1.86 -14.40 14.92
C VAL A 25 1.15 -15.67 14.45
N SER A 26 0.90 -15.85 13.15
CA SER A 26 0.29 -17.10 12.65
C SER A 26 1.24 -18.29 12.74
N GLN A 27 2.52 -18.13 12.39
CA GLN A 27 3.50 -19.21 12.47
C GLN A 27 3.77 -19.64 13.91
N LEU A 28 3.91 -18.69 14.85
CA LEU A 28 4.10 -18.97 16.27
C LEU A 28 2.97 -19.82 16.84
N ARG A 29 1.71 -19.52 16.46
CA ARG A 29 0.54 -20.32 16.87
C ARG A 29 0.57 -21.75 16.34
N LEU A 30 1.23 -21.98 15.21
CA LEU A 30 1.34 -23.29 14.57
C LEU A 30 2.64 -24.02 14.95
N GLY A 31 3.52 -23.41 15.76
CA GLY A 31 4.83 -23.97 16.10
C GLY A 31 5.78 -24.07 14.91
N VAL A 32 5.56 -23.30 13.84
CA VAL A 32 6.39 -23.32 12.62
C VAL A 32 7.53 -22.32 12.77
N GLU A 33 8.76 -22.76 12.48
CA GLU A 33 9.93 -21.90 12.49
C GLU A 33 9.98 -21.00 11.24
N LEU A 34 10.32 -19.72 11.44
CA LEU A 34 10.51 -18.75 10.35
C LEU A 34 11.86 -18.98 9.67
N ILE A 35 11.94 -19.99 8.82
CA ILE A 35 13.15 -20.24 8.04
C ILE A 35 13.23 -19.20 6.92
N ARG A 36 14.26 -18.37 6.96
CA ARG A 36 14.68 -17.53 5.81
C ARG A 36 15.63 -18.35 4.95
N PRO A 37 15.21 -18.85 3.77
CA PRO A 37 16.11 -19.63 2.94
C PRO A 37 17.25 -18.77 2.40
N ASN A 38 18.39 -19.39 2.17
CA ASN A 38 19.39 -18.81 1.28
C ASN A 38 18.81 -18.83 -0.14
N ILE A 39 18.58 -17.65 -0.71
CA ILE A 39 18.00 -17.49 -2.05
C ILE A 39 19.15 -17.14 -3.00
N SER A 40 19.26 -17.91 -4.07
CA SER A 40 20.17 -17.65 -5.18
C SER A 40 19.37 -17.38 -6.45
N SER A 41 19.87 -16.50 -7.32
CA SER A 41 19.29 -16.32 -8.68
C SER A 41 19.51 -17.54 -9.58
N THR A 42 20.47 -18.41 -9.25
CA THR A 42 20.81 -19.62 -10.02
C THR A 42 20.09 -20.88 -9.54
N VAL A 43 19.50 -20.85 -8.33
CA VAL A 43 18.78 -21.98 -7.75
C VAL A 43 17.39 -21.52 -7.35
N PHE A 44 16.37 -22.07 -7.99
CA PHE A 44 14.98 -21.79 -7.65
C PHE A 44 14.62 -22.49 -6.33
N ARG A 45 14.99 -21.87 -5.21
CA ARG A 45 14.48 -22.20 -3.88
C ARG A 45 13.63 -21.02 -3.40
N GLY A 46 12.33 -21.12 -3.66
CA GLY A 46 11.37 -20.14 -3.16
C GLY A 46 11.29 -20.14 -1.63
N TRP A 47 10.81 -19.04 -1.06
CA TRP A 47 10.53 -18.97 0.36
C TRP A 47 9.21 -19.68 0.68
N PRO A 48 9.19 -20.76 1.50
CA PRO A 48 7.98 -21.56 1.70
C PRO A 48 6.77 -20.76 2.22
N LEU A 49 7.02 -19.68 2.95
CA LEU A 49 5.98 -18.83 3.54
C LEU A 49 5.52 -17.68 2.62
N VAL A 50 6.01 -17.61 1.38
CA VAL A 50 5.70 -16.49 0.47
C VAL A 50 4.20 -16.38 0.16
N ILE A 51 3.51 -17.52 -0.03
CA ILE A 51 2.07 -17.55 -0.30
C ILE A 51 1.30 -17.04 0.92
N GLU A 52 1.70 -17.43 2.13
CA GLU A 52 1.05 -16.96 3.34
C GLU A 52 1.32 -15.48 3.60
N LEU A 53 2.56 -15.01 3.39
CA LEU A 53 2.88 -13.59 3.47
C LEU A 53 2.04 -12.77 2.49
N TYR A 54 1.90 -13.22 1.25
CA TYR A 54 1.05 -12.58 0.24
C TYR A 54 -0.41 -12.53 0.70
N SER A 55 -0.92 -13.60 1.31
CA SER A 55 -2.25 -13.60 1.93
C SER A 55 -2.38 -12.59 3.08
N LYS A 56 -1.32 -12.37 3.89
CA LYS A 56 -1.34 -11.33 4.93
C LYS A 56 -1.35 -9.92 4.35
N PHE A 57 -0.70 -9.69 3.21
CA PHE A 57 -0.78 -8.42 2.49
C PHE A 57 -2.21 -8.06 2.08
N ASN A 58 -3.01 -9.04 1.65
CA ASN A 58 -4.43 -8.82 1.32
C ASN A 58 -5.28 -8.42 2.55
N GLN A 59 -4.75 -8.58 3.76
CA GLN A 59 -5.40 -8.19 5.03
C GLN A 59 -4.84 -6.89 5.61
N VAL A 60 -3.95 -6.20 4.89
CA VAL A 60 -3.42 -4.89 5.29
C VAL A 60 -4.49 -3.85 5.05
N SER A 61 -4.85 -3.11 6.10
CA SER A 61 -5.73 -1.95 6.03
C SER A 61 -5.37 -0.97 7.13
N PHE A 62 -4.85 0.20 6.77
CA PHE A 62 -4.53 1.27 7.73
C PHE A 62 -4.54 2.65 7.04
N GLY A 63 -4.56 3.73 7.84
CA GLY A 63 -4.36 5.09 7.35
C GLY A 63 -2.87 5.44 7.31
N GLY A 64 -2.32 5.61 6.12
CA GLY A 64 -0.93 6.02 5.88
C GLY A 64 -0.80 7.50 5.49
N ILE A 65 0.42 7.90 5.14
CA ILE A 65 0.74 9.27 4.70
C ILE A 65 0.00 9.59 3.39
N THR A 66 -0.17 8.61 2.52
CA THR A 66 -0.85 8.74 1.22
C THR A 66 -2.32 8.31 1.25
N GLY A 67 -2.95 8.41 2.43
CA GLY A 67 -4.33 8.01 2.65
C GLY A 67 -4.49 6.54 3.03
N LYS A 68 -5.67 5.97 2.79
CA LYS A 68 -5.96 4.57 3.11
C LYS A 68 -5.06 3.63 2.30
N VAL A 69 -4.35 2.75 2.98
CA VAL A 69 -3.50 1.70 2.39
C VAL A 69 -4.23 0.37 2.54
N GLN A 70 -4.66 -0.19 1.42
CA GLN A 70 -5.25 -1.52 1.32
C GLN A 70 -5.10 -2.04 -0.11
N PHE A 71 -5.15 -3.36 -0.28
CA PHE A 71 -4.86 -4.02 -1.56
C PHE A 71 -6.01 -4.95 -1.98
N THR A 72 -6.22 -5.09 -3.29
CA THR A 72 -7.06 -6.14 -3.86
C THR A 72 -6.35 -7.49 -3.79
N SER A 73 -7.07 -8.59 -4.06
CA SER A 73 -6.49 -9.94 -4.13
C SER A 73 -5.35 -10.09 -5.15
N ASN A 74 -5.28 -9.17 -6.13
CA ASN A 74 -4.27 -9.14 -7.18
C ASN A 74 -3.12 -8.16 -6.86
N GLY A 75 -3.11 -7.56 -5.66
CA GLY A 75 -2.08 -6.63 -5.21
C GLY A 75 -2.25 -5.18 -5.68
N GLU A 76 -3.39 -4.82 -6.28
CA GLU A 76 -3.65 -3.42 -6.66
C GLU A 76 -4.02 -2.59 -5.43
N ARG A 77 -3.49 -1.36 -5.34
CA ARG A 77 -3.96 -0.40 -4.33
C ARG A 77 -5.43 -0.05 -4.58
N THR A 78 -6.23 -0.01 -3.53
CA THR A 78 -7.66 0.33 -3.64
C THR A 78 -8.14 1.21 -2.49
N GLY A 79 -9.31 1.84 -2.62
CA GLY A 79 -9.92 2.70 -1.60
C GLY A 79 -9.11 3.96 -1.24
N PHE A 80 -8.29 4.45 -2.17
CA PHE A 80 -7.58 5.71 -2.03
C PHE A 80 -8.31 6.84 -2.76
N GLN A 81 -8.03 8.07 -2.34
CA GLN A 81 -8.53 9.29 -2.96
C GLN A 81 -7.36 10.08 -3.54
N LEU A 82 -7.56 10.68 -4.71
CA LEU A 82 -6.61 11.64 -5.28
C LEU A 82 -7.20 13.04 -5.20
N ASP A 83 -6.37 14.01 -4.86
CA ASP A 83 -6.76 15.41 -4.96
C ASP A 83 -6.59 15.89 -6.40
N VAL A 84 -7.64 16.50 -6.96
CA VAL A 84 -7.58 17.14 -8.27
C VAL A 84 -7.15 18.59 -8.04
N VAL A 85 -6.05 18.99 -8.65
CA VAL A 85 -5.45 20.32 -8.46
C VAL A 85 -5.44 21.11 -9.76
N HIS A 86 -5.71 22.41 -9.65
CA HIS A 86 -5.57 23.39 -10.70
C HIS A 86 -4.34 24.26 -10.43
N LEU A 87 -3.56 24.56 -11.46
CA LEU A 87 -2.45 25.49 -11.38
C LEU A 87 -2.97 26.91 -11.65
N SER A 88 -3.07 27.72 -10.60
CA SER A 88 -3.26 29.17 -10.73
C SER A 88 -1.93 29.88 -10.94
N GLU A 89 -1.96 31.19 -11.24
CA GLU A 89 -0.77 32.02 -11.45
C GLU A 89 0.25 31.95 -10.32
N THR A 90 -0.21 31.72 -9.09
CA THR A 90 0.65 31.79 -7.89
C THR A 90 0.77 30.46 -7.13
N ARG A 91 -0.15 29.52 -7.32
CA ARG A 91 -0.20 28.28 -6.53
C ARG A 91 -1.03 27.15 -7.15
N LEU A 92 -0.79 25.93 -6.67
CA LEU A 92 -1.72 24.82 -6.86
C LEU A 92 -2.91 24.96 -5.91
N ILE A 93 -4.12 24.90 -6.47
CA ILE A 93 -5.39 24.97 -5.74
C ILE A 93 -6.10 23.63 -5.90
N LYS A 94 -6.52 23.01 -4.81
CA LYS A 94 -7.39 21.84 -4.88
C LYS A 94 -8.77 22.26 -5.40
N VAL A 95 -9.20 21.68 -6.52
CA VAL A 95 -10.48 21.95 -7.18
C VAL A 95 -11.45 20.78 -7.12
N GLY A 96 -11.00 19.65 -6.57
CA GLY A 96 -11.84 18.48 -6.43
C GLY A 96 -11.09 17.28 -5.86
N THR A 97 -11.76 16.14 -5.93
CA THR A 97 -11.25 14.84 -5.53
C THR A 97 -11.64 13.80 -6.55
N TRP A 98 -10.83 12.75 -6.68
CA TRP A 98 -11.14 11.59 -7.50
C TRP A 98 -11.07 10.32 -6.66
N THR A 99 -12.05 9.44 -6.82
CA THR A 99 -11.98 8.05 -6.33
C THR A 99 -12.30 7.09 -7.47
N ARG A 100 -11.93 5.82 -7.31
CA ARG A 100 -12.20 4.78 -8.32
C ARG A 100 -13.70 4.58 -8.54
N GLU A 101 -14.49 4.73 -7.47
CA GLU A 101 -15.93 4.47 -7.43
C GLU A 101 -16.76 5.64 -7.98
N GLN A 102 -16.32 6.87 -7.72
CA GLN A 102 -17.11 8.08 -8.02
C GLN A 102 -16.58 8.86 -9.22
N GLY A 103 -15.37 8.55 -9.70
CA GLY A 103 -14.69 9.38 -10.69
C GLY A 103 -14.30 10.73 -10.12
N ALA A 104 -14.17 11.75 -10.99
CA ALA A 104 -13.79 13.10 -10.58
C ALA A 104 -15.02 13.85 -10.04
N ASN A 105 -14.87 14.40 -8.84
CA ASN A 105 -15.84 15.29 -8.20
C ASN A 105 -15.20 16.67 -8.02
N PHE A 106 -15.72 17.67 -8.73
CA PHE A 106 -15.21 19.03 -8.70
C PHE A 106 -16.02 19.87 -7.72
N THR A 107 -15.34 20.47 -6.74
CA THR A 107 -15.96 21.32 -5.72
C THR A 107 -15.85 22.82 -6.05
N LEU A 108 -15.06 23.17 -7.06
CA LEU A 108 -14.89 24.53 -7.57
C LEU A 108 -14.89 24.48 -9.10
N THR A 109 -15.79 25.23 -9.74
CA THR A 109 -15.63 25.60 -11.15
C THR A 109 -14.53 26.66 -11.23
N PRO A 110 -13.46 26.44 -12.02
CA PRO A 110 -12.46 27.48 -12.27
C PRO A 110 -13.16 28.71 -12.85
N SER A 111 -12.92 29.87 -12.24
CA SER A 111 -13.33 31.19 -12.73
C SER A 111 -12.47 31.64 -13.90
#